data_AF-A0A1Q8AUJ5-F1
#
_entry.id   AF-A0A1Q8AUJ5-F1
#
_cell.length_a   1.000
_cell.length_b   1.000
_cell.length_c   1.000
_cell.angle_alpha   90.00
_cell.angle_beta   90.00
_cell.angle_gamma   90.00
#
_symmetry.space_group_name_H-M   'P 1'
#
loop_
_entity.id
_entity.type
_entity.pdbx_description
1 polymer ?
#
loop_
_entity_poly.entity_id
_entity_poly.type
_entity_poly.pdbx_seq_one_letter_code
_entity_poly.pdbx_strand_id
1 'polypeptide(L)'
;MTLAAADWRTVLPAGALVLAALAAIVYWIARRPADPDEIERKRRAYLNQVGRICEGQVVEIVERNDPSAETSAARGKSRKQLSPKSGRGRKLVCYTYLISGVTYETAQDITGLEQHIHFQRLAAGQPASVKYDPSNPTNSILIADDWSGLR
;
A
#
# COMPACT_ATOMS: atom_id res chain seq x y z
N MET A 1 27.11 -53.39 -13.07
CA MET A 1 26.36 -52.12 -13.18
C MET A 1 27.35 -51.02 -13.51
N THR A 2 27.49 -50.66 -14.79
CA THR A 2 28.43 -49.62 -15.22
C THR A 2 27.79 -48.24 -15.06
N LEU A 3 28.27 -47.46 -14.10
CA LEU A 3 28.01 -46.02 -14.08
C LEU A 3 28.68 -45.41 -15.31
N ALA A 4 27.90 -45.06 -16.33
CA ALA A 4 28.42 -44.34 -17.48
C ALA A 4 28.94 -42.98 -17.00
N ALA A 5 30.22 -42.70 -17.23
CA ALA A 5 30.78 -41.39 -16.96
C ALA A 5 30.00 -40.36 -17.79
N ALA A 6 29.36 -39.40 -17.11
CA ALA A 6 28.49 -38.44 -17.77
C ALA A 6 29.30 -37.62 -18.79
N ASP A 7 28.94 -37.73 -20.07
CA ASP A 7 29.66 -37.05 -21.15
C ASP A 7 29.61 -35.54 -20.90
N TRP A 8 30.78 -34.92 -20.72
CA TRP A 8 30.92 -33.49 -20.43
C TRP A 8 30.23 -32.62 -21.49
N ARG A 9 30.14 -33.11 -22.74
CA ARG A 9 29.41 -32.48 -23.85
C ARG A 9 27.91 -32.35 -23.60
N THR A 10 27.35 -33.17 -22.70
CA THR A 10 25.95 -33.12 -22.26
C THR A 10 25.78 -32.42 -20.91
N VAL A 11 26.73 -32.58 -19.99
CA VAL A 11 26.68 -31.98 -18.65
C VAL A 11 26.80 -30.45 -18.70
N LEU A 12 27.70 -29.90 -19.52
CA LEU A 12 27.87 -28.44 -19.65
C LEU A 12 26.61 -27.72 -20.17
N PRO A 13 25.97 -28.10 -21.29
CA PRO A 13 24.77 -27.41 -21.76
C PRO A 13 23.57 -27.62 -20.82
N ALA A 14 23.44 -28.79 -20.19
CA ALA A 14 22.41 -29.02 -19.17
C ALA A 14 22.59 -28.09 -17.96
N GLY A 15 23.81 -27.95 -17.44
CA GLY A 15 24.14 -27.00 -16.38
C GLY A 15 23.86 -25.55 -16.77
N ALA A 16 24.23 -25.15 -18.00
CA ALA A 16 23.97 -23.81 -18.51
C ALA A 16 22.46 -23.50 -18.62
N LEU A 17 21.64 -24.46 -19.06
CA LEU A 17 20.18 -24.31 -19.09
C LEU A 17 19.58 -24.16 -17.69
N VAL A 18 20.05 -24.93 -16.71
CA VAL A 18 19.60 -24.81 -15.30
C VAL A 18 19.96 -23.43 -14.73
N LEU A 19 21.18 -22.94 -14.98
CA LEU A 19 21.61 -21.60 -14.55
C LEU A 19 20.80 -20.49 -15.23
N ALA A 20 20.53 -20.60 -16.53
CA ALA A 20 19.70 -19.64 -17.27
C ALA A 20 18.26 -19.63 -16.75
N ALA A 21 17.68 -20.80 -16.47
CA ALA A 21 16.34 -20.90 -15.87
C ALA A 21 16.29 -20.29 -14.46
N LEU A 22 17.28 -20.55 -13.61
CA LEU A 22 17.41 -19.93 -12.29
C LEU A 22 17.53 -18.40 -12.39
N ALA A 23 18.39 -17.88 -13.27
CA ALA A 23 18.54 -16.45 -13.50
C ALA A 23 17.23 -15.80 -13.98
N ALA A 24 16.49 -16.45 -14.90
CA ALA A 24 15.19 -16.00 -15.36
C ALA A 24 14.13 -15.98 -14.24
N ILE A 25 14.11 -16.99 -13.37
CA ILE A 25 13.21 -17.05 -12.20
C ILE A 25 13.53 -15.93 -11.20
N VAL A 26 14.81 -15.74 -10.86
CA VAL A 26 15.26 -14.66 -9.95
C VAL A 26 14.90 -13.29 -10.52
N TYR A 27 15.19 -13.05 -11.79
CA TYR A 27 14.82 -11.82 -12.49
C TYR A 27 13.30 -11.57 -12.52
N TRP A 28 12.50 -12.61 -12.76
CA TRP A 28 11.05 -12.51 -12.76
C TRP A 28 10.49 -12.22 -11.36
N ILE A 29 11.05 -12.82 -10.31
CA ILE A 29 10.69 -12.54 -8.91
C ILE A 29 11.10 -11.11 -8.51
N ALA A 30 12.33 -10.69 -8.82
CA ALA A 30 12.84 -9.36 -8.53
C ALA A 30 12.08 -8.24 -9.30
N ARG A 31 11.43 -8.58 -10.42
CA ARG A 31 10.56 -7.68 -11.19
C ARG A 31 9.08 -7.72 -10.79
N ARG A 32 8.68 -8.53 -9.82
CA ARG A 32 7.33 -8.39 -9.25
C ARG A 32 7.23 -7.02 -8.57
N PRO A 33 6.17 -6.24 -8.81
CA PRO A 33 5.90 -5.09 -7.96
C PRO A 33 5.68 -5.59 -6.53
N ALA A 34 6.27 -4.90 -5.55
CA ALA A 34 5.97 -5.15 -4.15
C ALA A 34 4.49 -4.82 -3.87
N ASP A 35 3.90 -5.53 -2.91
CA ASP A 35 2.49 -5.38 -2.56
C ASP A 35 2.19 -3.93 -2.10
N PRO A 36 1.30 -3.17 -2.77
CA PRO A 36 1.01 -1.80 -2.40
C PRO A 36 0.57 -1.65 -0.93
N ASP A 37 -0.14 -2.64 -0.39
CA ASP A 37 -0.60 -2.62 1.00
C ASP A 37 0.57 -2.76 1.99
N GLU A 38 1.62 -3.51 1.63
CA GLU A 38 2.85 -3.58 2.42
C GLU A 38 3.67 -2.29 2.33
N ILE A 39 3.76 -1.68 1.15
CA ILE A 39 4.47 -0.41 0.94
C ILE A 39 3.82 0.67 1.81
N GLU A 40 2.48 0.78 1.75
CA GLU A 40 1.74 1.75 2.54
C GLU A 40 1.87 1.46 4.04
N ARG A 41 1.71 0.21 4.50
CA ARG A 41 1.93 -0.14 5.91
C ARG A 41 3.33 0.24 6.41
N LYS A 42 4.38 0.03 5.60
CA LYS A 42 5.76 0.46 5.91
C LYS A 42 5.86 1.99 6.00
N ARG A 43 5.20 2.74 5.11
CA ARG A 43 5.15 4.21 5.16
C ARG A 43 4.46 4.72 6.43
N ARG A 44 3.33 4.13 6.82
CA ARG A 44 2.60 4.47 8.06
C ARG A 44 3.45 4.20 9.31
N ALA A 45 4.09 3.03 9.37
CA ALA A 45 4.99 2.66 10.46
C ALA A 45 6.20 3.60 10.56
N TYR A 46 6.82 3.96 9.44
CA TYR A 46 7.90 4.94 9.37
C TYR A 46 7.47 6.31 9.92
N LEU A 47 6.35 6.85 9.43
CA LEU A 47 5.82 8.13 9.92
C LEU A 47 5.48 8.08 11.42
N ASN A 48 4.98 6.95 11.92
CA ASN A 48 4.75 6.78 13.36
C ASN A 48 6.02 6.83 14.21
N GLN A 49 7.18 6.43 13.67
CA GLN A 49 8.46 6.44 14.35
C GLN A 49 9.19 7.80 14.27
N VAL A 50 9.19 8.46 13.11
CA VAL A 50 10.00 9.68 12.89
C VAL A 50 9.19 10.99 12.88
N GLY A 51 7.87 10.90 12.71
CA GLY A 51 7.06 12.04 12.35
C GLY A 51 6.83 13.02 13.51
N ARG A 52 6.89 14.32 13.20
CA ARG A 52 6.44 15.39 14.10
C ARG A 52 4.93 15.59 13.96
N ILE A 53 4.30 16.12 15.00
CA ILE A 53 2.88 16.43 15.00
C ILE A 53 2.69 17.94 14.83
N CYS A 54 1.77 18.34 13.95
CA CYS A 54 1.22 19.69 13.87
C CYS A 54 -0.31 19.63 13.95
N GLU A 55 -0.95 20.80 14.05
CA GLU A 55 -2.40 20.90 13.92
C GLU A 55 -2.82 21.01 12.45
N GLY A 56 -3.98 20.43 12.15
CA GLY A 56 -4.61 20.41 10.85
C GLY A 56 -6.12 20.31 10.97
N GLN A 57 -6.80 20.15 9.84
CA GLN A 57 -8.26 20.10 9.78
C GLN A 57 -8.71 19.05 8.77
N VAL A 58 -9.72 18.26 9.11
CA VAL A 58 -10.39 17.38 8.14
C VAL A 58 -11.22 18.26 7.21
N VAL A 59 -10.95 18.18 5.91
CA VAL A 59 -11.67 18.95 4.87
C VAL A 59 -12.89 18.17 4.39
N GLU A 60 -12.69 16.92 3.97
CA GLU A 60 -13.73 16.10 3.34
C GLU A 60 -13.48 14.61 3.64
N ILE A 61 -14.54 13.80 3.55
CA ILE A 61 -14.48 12.35 3.65
C ILE A 61 -15.17 11.80 2.40
N VAL A 62 -14.39 11.20 1.51
CA VAL A 62 -14.88 10.70 0.22
C VAL A 62 -15.04 9.19 0.31
N GLU A 63 -16.28 8.71 0.30
CA GLU A 63 -16.60 7.29 0.25
C GLU A 63 -17.02 6.90 -1.17
N ARG A 64 -16.09 6.33 -1.93
CA ARG A 64 -16.36 5.79 -3.28
C ARG A 64 -16.82 4.34 -3.16
N ASN A 65 -18.12 4.15 -3.22
CA ASN A 65 -18.69 2.87 -3.63
C ASN A 65 -18.31 2.63 -5.10
N ASP A 66 -17.65 1.50 -5.39
CA ASP A 66 -17.27 1.11 -6.76
C ASP A 66 -18.42 0.24 -7.35
N PRO A 67 -19.36 0.79 -8.16
CA PRO A 67 -20.49 0.02 -8.71
C PRO A 67 -20.06 -1.08 -9.69
N SER A 68 -18.81 -1.05 -10.14
CA SER A 68 -18.20 -2.09 -10.99
C SER A 68 -17.99 -3.44 -10.26
N ALA A 69 -18.04 -3.46 -8.93
CA ALA A 69 -17.95 -4.70 -8.14
C ALA A 69 -19.15 -5.64 -8.38
N GLU A 70 -20.35 -5.08 -8.60
CA GLU A 70 -21.57 -5.88 -8.84
C GLU A 70 -21.61 -6.41 -10.29
N THR A 71 -21.25 -5.56 -11.27
CA THR A 71 -21.32 -5.93 -12.71
C THR A 71 -20.24 -6.92 -13.14
N SER A 72 -19.08 -6.96 -12.45
CA SER A 72 -17.95 -7.81 -12.83
C SER A 72 -18.13 -9.29 -12.47
N ALA A 73 -19.08 -9.65 -11.61
CA ALA A 73 -19.44 -11.04 -11.32
C ALA A 73 -20.06 -11.78 -12.53
N ALA A 74 -20.59 -11.06 -13.51
CA ALA A 74 -21.35 -11.63 -14.62
C ALA A 74 -20.54 -11.88 -15.91
N ARG A 75 -19.28 -11.46 -16.02
CA ARG A 75 -18.56 -11.48 -17.32
C ARG A 75 -17.06 -11.77 -17.24
N GLY A 76 -16.72 -13.04 -17.50
CA GLY A 76 -15.41 -13.43 -18.07
C GLY A 76 -14.53 -14.27 -17.16
N LYS A 77 -14.18 -15.47 -17.64
CA LYS A 77 -13.07 -16.27 -17.09
C LYS A 77 -11.72 -15.56 -17.39
N SER A 78 -10.73 -15.81 -16.54
CA SER A 78 -9.29 -15.58 -16.80
C SER A 78 -8.72 -14.16 -16.60
N ARG A 79 -8.70 -13.69 -15.35
CA ARG A 79 -7.47 -13.12 -14.77
C ARG A 79 -7.38 -13.49 -13.29
N LYS A 80 -6.22 -14.03 -12.86
CA LYS A 80 -5.94 -14.29 -11.44
C LYS A 80 -5.56 -12.97 -10.75
N GLN A 81 -6.51 -12.04 -10.68
CA GLN A 81 -6.41 -10.83 -9.88
C GLN A 81 -6.57 -11.22 -8.41
N LEU A 82 -5.43 -11.45 -7.75
CA LEU A 82 -5.39 -11.92 -6.37
C LEU A 82 -5.55 -10.76 -5.39
N SER A 83 -6.72 -10.09 -5.41
CA SER A 83 -7.11 -9.11 -4.40
C SER A 83 -8.63 -8.82 -4.38
N PRO A 84 -9.42 -9.64 -3.66
CA PRO A 84 -10.76 -9.26 -3.20
C PRO A 84 -10.83 -9.23 -1.66
N LYS A 85 -10.18 -8.22 -1.06
CA LYS A 85 -10.63 -7.57 0.18
C LYS A 85 -10.79 -6.10 -0.22
N SER A 86 -11.96 -5.52 -0.38
CA SER A 86 -13.29 -5.83 0.17
C SER A 86 -14.39 -5.32 -0.76
N GLY A 87 -15.60 -5.92 -0.71
CA GLY A 87 -16.82 -5.33 -1.29
C GLY A 87 -17.37 -4.17 -0.46
N ARG A 88 -16.48 -3.33 0.07
CA ARG A 88 -16.75 -2.14 0.89
C ARG A 88 -16.05 -0.98 0.19
N GLY A 89 -16.74 0.15 0.03
CA GLY A 89 -16.26 1.27 -0.77
C GLY A 89 -14.89 1.77 -0.33
N ARG A 90 -14.11 2.33 -1.27
CA ARG A 90 -12.85 2.99 -0.93
C ARG A 90 -13.16 4.25 -0.12
N LYS A 91 -12.51 4.41 1.01
CA LYS A 91 -12.72 5.55 1.90
C LYS A 91 -11.47 6.40 1.97
N LEU A 92 -11.57 7.65 1.54
CA LEU A 92 -10.51 8.64 1.62
C LEU A 92 -10.86 9.70 2.66
N VAL A 93 -9.87 10.21 3.38
CA VAL A 93 -9.97 11.43 4.18
C VAL A 93 -9.09 12.50 3.56
N CYS A 94 -9.69 13.64 3.21
CA CYS A 94 -8.99 14.84 2.76
C CYS A 94 -8.76 15.74 3.98
N TYR A 95 -7.55 16.25 4.15
CA TYR A 95 -7.19 17.12 5.26
C TYR A 95 -6.13 18.14 4.88
N THR A 96 -6.09 19.24 5.64
CA THR A 96 -5.08 20.28 5.54
C THR A 96 -4.23 20.36 6.81
N TYR A 97 -3.01 20.86 6.66
CA TYR A 97 -2.07 21.08 7.77
C TYR A 97 -1.08 22.20 7.40
N LEU A 98 -0.61 22.93 8.41
CA LEU A 98 0.30 24.07 8.24
C LEU A 98 1.69 23.72 8.76
N ILE A 99 2.72 23.91 7.93
CA ILE A 99 4.14 23.76 8.32
C ILE A 99 4.90 24.95 7.75
N SER A 100 5.61 25.69 8.61
CA SER A 100 6.48 26.82 8.22
C SER A 100 5.79 27.88 7.34
N GLY A 101 4.48 28.11 7.55
CA GLY A 101 3.66 29.05 6.76
C GLY A 101 3.13 28.49 5.43
N VAL A 102 3.45 27.24 5.08
CA VAL A 102 2.91 26.54 3.90
C VAL A 102 1.76 25.64 4.34
N THR A 103 0.58 25.86 3.76
CA THR A 103 -0.57 24.95 3.90
C THR A 103 -0.44 23.83 2.89
N TYR A 104 -0.46 22.60 3.38
CA TYR A 104 -0.54 21.39 2.57
C TYR A 104 -1.97 20.86 2.61
N GLU A 105 -2.41 20.29 1.50
CA GLU A 105 -3.67 19.53 1.39
C GLU A 105 -3.31 18.10 0.96
N THR A 106 -3.97 17.10 1.54
CA THR A 106 -3.63 15.69 1.30
C THR A 106 -4.88 14.81 1.43
N ALA A 107 -5.06 13.92 0.47
CA ALA A 107 -6.05 12.85 0.53
C ALA A 107 -5.34 11.54 0.95
N GLN A 108 -5.75 10.97 2.08
CA GLN A 108 -5.25 9.68 2.57
C GLN A 108 -6.30 8.59 2.39
N ASP A 109 -5.88 7.43 1.86
CA ASP A 109 -6.70 6.21 1.87
C ASP A 109 -6.72 5.58 3.27
N ILE A 110 -7.93 5.43 3.82
CA ILE A 110 -8.24 4.87 5.13
C ILE A 110 -9.08 3.59 5.04
N THR A 111 -9.22 3.03 3.83
CA THR A 111 -9.88 1.74 3.60
C THR A 111 -9.22 0.65 4.45
N GLY A 112 -10.03 -0.11 5.20
CA GLY A 112 -9.54 -1.18 6.09
C GLY A 112 -8.96 -0.72 7.44
N LEU A 113 -8.68 0.57 7.65
CA LEU A 113 -8.31 1.12 8.98
C LEU A 113 -9.53 1.31 9.91
N GLU A 114 -10.68 0.85 9.45
CA GLU A 114 -12.02 1.16 9.96
C GLU A 114 -12.31 0.66 11.38
N GLN A 115 -11.65 -0.41 11.81
CA GLN A 115 -11.92 -1.07 13.09
C GLN A 115 -11.17 -0.42 14.27
N HIS A 116 -10.15 0.39 13.99
CA HIS A 116 -9.27 0.99 15.00
C HIS A 116 -9.66 2.44 15.34
N ILE A 117 -10.78 2.95 14.79
CA ILE A 117 -11.11 4.38 14.82
C ILE A 117 -12.60 4.58 15.10
N HIS A 118 -12.91 5.47 16.06
CA HIS A 118 -14.26 6.00 16.21
C HIS A 118 -14.61 6.98 15.09
N PHE A 119 -15.03 6.46 13.92
CA PHE A 119 -15.46 7.29 12.77
C PHE A 119 -16.58 8.29 13.07
N GLN A 120 -17.28 8.14 14.19
CA GLN A 120 -18.20 9.14 14.74
C GLN A 120 -17.56 10.52 14.93
N ARG A 121 -16.22 10.61 15.00
CA ARG A 121 -15.44 11.87 15.07
C ARG A 121 -14.81 12.30 13.73
N LEU A 122 -14.93 11.47 12.69
CA LEU A 122 -14.49 11.82 11.34
C LEU A 122 -15.60 12.67 10.70
N ALA A 123 -15.46 13.99 10.77
CA ALA A 123 -16.37 14.94 10.13
C ALA A 123 -15.60 16.11 9.51
N ALA A 124 -16.12 16.64 8.39
CA ALA A 124 -15.59 17.84 7.75
C ALA A 124 -15.57 19.03 8.73
N GLY A 125 -14.51 19.84 8.65
CA GLY A 125 -14.27 20.98 9.52
C GLY A 125 -13.69 20.64 10.90
N GLN A 126 -13.58 19.37 11.30
CA GLN A 126 -13.04 19.01 12.62
C GLN A 126 -11.51 19.23 12.70
N PRO A 127 -11.01 19.78 13.83
CA PRO A 127 -9.57 19.88 14.06
C PRO A 127 -8.97 18.49 14.27
N ALA A 128 -7.80 18.26 13.66
CA ALA A 128 -7.05 17.03 13.76
C ALA A 128 -5.58 17.32 14.08
N SER A 129 -4.90 16.34 14.66
CA SER A 129 -3.45 16.30 14.73
C SER A 129 -2.94 15.61 13.46
N VAL A 130 -2.01 16.21 12.73
CA VAL A 130 -1.39 15.60 11.56
C VAL A 130 0.05 15.26 11.89
N LYS A 131 0.47 14.05 11.57
CA LYS A 131 1.86 13.61 11.73
C LYS A 131 2.55 13.66 10.37
N TYR A 132 3.73 14.27 10.31
CA TYR A 132 4.48 14.49 9.06
C TYR A 132 5.97 14.21 9.25
N ASP A 133 6.65 13.82 8.17
CA ASP A 133 8.10 13.71 8.13
C ASP A 133 8.73 15.12 8.02
N PRO A 134 9.54 15.58 9.00
CA PRO A 134 10.18 16.89 8.93
C PRO A 134 11.18 17.05 7.77
N SER A 135 11.71 15.94 7.25
CA SER A 135 12.62 15.91 6.10
C SER A 135 11.86 15.87 4.76
N ASN A 136 10.58 15.52 4.79
CA ASN A 136 9.69 15.51 3.63
C ASN A 136 8.24 15.87 4.06
N PRO A 137 7.92 17.17 4.25
CA PRO A 137 6.64 17.61 4.81
C PRO A 137 5.39 17.08 4.08
N THR A 138 5.49 16.83 2.77
CA THR A 138 4.41 16.25 1.95
C THR A 138 4.07 14.80 2.36
N ASN A 139 5.01 14.07 2.96
CA ASN A 139 4.77 12.75 3.51
C ASN A 139 4.14 12.90 4.91
N SER A 140 2.81 12.86 4.94
CA SER A 140 2.01 13.02 6.15
C SER A 140 0.96 11.92 6.31
N ILE A 141 0.37 11.89 7.49
CA ILE A 141 -0.62 10.92 7.92
C ILE A 141 -1.52 11.51 9.01
N LEU A 142 -2.82 11.28 8.89
CA LEU A 142 -3.83 11.65 9.89
C LEU A 142 -4.26 10.44 10.72
N ILE A 143 -4.18 9.24 10.12
CA ILE A 143 -4.60 7.95 10.71
C ILE A 143 -3.57 6.86 10.36
N ALA A 144 -3.17 6.06 11.33
CA ALA A 144 -2.35 4.86 11.17
C ALA A 144 -2.94 3.71 11.99
N ASP A 145 -2.38 2.50 11.83
CA ASP A 145 -2.81 1.29 12.52
C ASP A 145 -2.77 1.44 14.06
N ASP A 146 -1.70 2.01 14.60
CA ASP A 146 -1.49 2.22 16.05
C ASP A 146 -1.65 3.69 16.53
N TRP A 147 -2.10 4.61 15.67
CA TRP A 147 -2.18 6.03 16.01
C TRP A 147 -3.27 6.75 15.23
N SER A 148 -4.05 7.61 15.89
CA SER A 148 -5.02 8.49 15.23
C SER A 148 -4.82 9.93 15.68
N GLY A 149 -4.87 10.84 14.72
CA GLY A 149 -4.86 12.28 14.95
C GLY A 149 -6.23 12.89 15.27
N LEU A 150 -7.31 12.10 15.21
CA LEU A 150 -8.65 12.56 15.53
C LEU A 150 -8.80 12.79 17.03
N ARG A 151 -9.36 13.94 17.41
CA ARG A 151 -9.72 14.29 18.79
C ARG A 151 -11.14 13.81 19.11
#